data_AF-L7E4A8-F1
#
_entry.id   AF-L7E4A8-F1
#
_cell.length_a   1.000
_cell.length_b   1.000
_cell.length_c   1.000
_cell.angle_alpha   90.00
_cell.angle_beta   90.00
_cell.angle_gamma   90.00
#
_symmetry.space_group_name_H-M   'P 1'
#
loop_
_entity.id
_entity.type
_entity.pdbx_description
1 polymer ?
#
loop_
_entity_poly.entity_id
_entity_poly.type
_entity_poly.pdbx_seq_one_letter_code
_entity_poly.pdbx_strand_id
1 'polypeptide(L)'
;MESLIIENFLIIKYAEIEIKKINVIIGEQSTGKSIIAKLVFLFQTFLFYQVKLLVTHLQDQQGLKRHLQKRFEELFPKYAWKEQVFKIVYRLDDMNFLIERYKDKSGYFKLQFTYSDNFKKFYNTTIRQVSKIAKSNNKVTQDIYSDMNDCVAKNIADFFQDNEKIFSTKILFVPASRTLFVKYFTNNIFPFWPIILILIL
;
A
#
# COMPACT_ATOMS: atom_id res chain seq x y z
N MET A 1 -3.26 -15.04 -5.87
CA MET A 1 -4.60 -14.47 -5.73
C MET A 1 -4.53 -13.17 -4.96
N GLU A 2 -5.03 -12.07 -5.52
CA GLU A 2 -5.03 -10.76 -4.87
C GLU A 2 -6.49 -10.36 -4.57
N SER A 3 -6.76 -9.85 -3.36
CA SER A 3 -8.11 -9.38 -3.00
C SER A 3 -8.12 -8.28 -1.95
N LEU A 4 -9.20 -7.49 -1.94
CA LEU A 4 -9.44 -6.42 -0.99
C LEU A 4 -10.83 -6.60 -0.35
N ILE A 5 -10.86 -6.63 0.97
CA ILE A 5 -12.07 -6.65 1.80
C ILE A 5 -12.12 -5.36 2.60
N ILE A 6 -13.28 -4.71 2.61
CA ILE A 6 -13.52 -3.44 3.30
C ILE A 6 -14.79 -3.59 4.14
N GLU A 7 -14.71 -3.25 5.42
CA GLU A 7 -15.83 -3.24 6.36
C GLU A 7 -15.90 -1.87 7.05
N ASN A 8 -17.06 -1.21 6.95
CA ASN A 8 -17.41 0.04 7.64
C ASN A 8 -16.41 1.20 7.46
N PHE A 9 -15.77 1.30 6.30
CA PHE A 9 -14.80 2.35 6.02
C PHE A 9 -15.41 3.45 5.15
N LEU A 10 -15.45 4.68 5.67
CA LEU A 10 -16.07 5.84 5.04
C LEU A 10 -17.52 5.53 4.64
N ILE A 11 -17.84 5.57 3.36
CA ILE A 11 -19.18 5.28 2.81
C ILE A 11 -19.38 3.79 2.46
N ILE A 12 -18.32 2.97 2.53
CA ILE A 12 -18.38 1.54 2.20
C ILE A 12 -18.75 0.77 3.48
N LYS A 13 -19.97 0.23 3.53
CA LYS A 13 -20.40 -0.69 4.60
C LYS A 13 -19.69 -2.03 4.49
N TYR A 14 -19.70 -2.63 3.31
CA TYR A 14 -19.01 -3.87 3.00
C TYR A 14 -18.65 -3.90 1.52
N ALA A 15 -17.44 -4.37 1.20
CA ALA A 15 -17.04 -4.73 -0.16
C ALA A 15 -15.99 -5.83 -0.09
N GLU A 16 -16.10 -6.83 -0.97
CA GLU A 16 -15.06 -7.83 -1.21
C GLU A 16 -14.80 -7.88 -2.72
N ILE A 17 -13.55 -7.69 -3.10
CA ILE A 17 -13.15 -7.51 -4.49
C ILE A 17 -11.92 -8.36 -4.75
N GLU A 18 -12.04 -9.27 -5.71
CA GLU A 18 -10.89 -9.96 -6.29
C GLU A 18 -10.18 -9.00 -7.26
N ILE A 19 -8.86 -8.87 -7.13
CA ILE A 19 -8.06 -7.97 -7.94
C ILE A 19 -7.40 -8.78 -9.07
N LYS A 20 -7.83 -8.53 -10.30
CA LYS A 20 -7.30 -9.13 -11.53
C LYS A 20 -6.37 -8.17 -12.27
N LYS A 21 -5.74 -8.60 -13.36
CA LYS A 21 -4.89 -7.72 -14.21
C LYS A 21 -5.64 -6.46 -14.71
N ILE A 22 -6.93 -6.58 -14.99
CA ILE A 22 -7.78 -5.45 -15.36
C ILE A 22 -9.04 -5.53 -14.51
N ASN A 23 -9.34 -4.45 -13.77
CA ASN A 23 -10.57 -4.33 -13.00
C ASN A 23 -11.31 -3.06 -13.44
N VAL A 24 -12.56 -3.23 -13.88
CA VAL A 24 -13.43 -2.11 -14.25
C VAL A 24 -14.49 -1.97 -13.17
N ILE A 25 -14.46 -0.85 -12.43
CA ILE A 25 -15.40 -0.60 -11.34
C ILE A 25 -16.45 0.42 -11.82
N ILE A 26 -17.69 -0.03 -11.96
CA ILE A 26 -18.83 0.78 -12.45
C ILE A 26 -19.86 0.90 -11.33
N GLY A 27 -20.51 2.06 -11.22
CA GLY A 27 -21.62 2.28 -10.29
C GLY A 27 -21.97 3.76 -10.20
N GLU A 28 -23.05 4.08 -9.50
CA GLU A 28 -23.55 5.45 -9.30
C GLU A 28 -22.52 6.39 -8.66
N GLN A 29 -22.71 7.70 -8.76
CA GLN A 29 -21.78 8.66 -8.15
C GLN A 29 -21.66 8.43 -6.64
N SER A 30 -20.48 8.72 -6.09
CA SER A 30 -20.24 8.67 -4.64
C SER A 30 -20.50 7.31 -3.97
N THR A 31 -20.36 6.20 -4.70
CA THR A 31 -20.49 4.83 -4.14
C THR A 31 -19.20 4.22 -3.59
N GLY A 32 -18.10 5.00 -3.51
CA GLY A 32 -16.85 4.55 -2.91
C GLY A 32 -15.85 3.90 -3.88
N LYS A 33 -16.10 3.97 -5.20
CA LYS A 33 -15.15 3.50 -6.23
C LYS A 33 -13.74 4.07 -6.07
N SER A 34 -13.62 5.36 -5.77
CA SER A 34 -12.34 6.03 -5.53
C SER A 34 -11.65 5.56 -4.24
N ILE A 35 -12.42 5.14 -3.23
CA ILE A 35 -11.89 4.61 -1.97
C ILE A 35 -11.24 3.26 -2.23
N ILE A 36 -11.94 2.37 -2.95
CA ILE A 36 -11.39 1.08 -3.39
C ILE A 36 -10.08 1.31 -4.16
N ALA A 37 -10.09 2.21 -5.14
CA ALA A 37 -8.90 2.54 -5.93
C ALA A 37 -7.72 3.03 -5.09
N LYS A 38 -7.97 3.93 -4.15
CA LYS A 38 -6.95 4.47 -3.24
C LYS A 38 -6.40 3.38 -2.31
N LEU A 39 -7.22 2.44 -1.86
CA LEU A 39 -6.76 1.33 -1.03
C LEU A 39 -5.88 0.37 -1.83
N VAL A 40 -6.31 -0.03 -3.04
CA VAL A 40 -5.46 -0.85 -3.93
C VAL A 40 -4.14 -0.13 -4.20
N PHE A 41 -4.20 1.16 -4.57
CA PHE A 41 -3.02 1.99 -4.78
C PHE A 41 -2.10 2.04 -3.56
N LEU A 42 -2.66 2.18 -2.35
CA LEU A 42 -1.90 2.19 -1.10
C LEU A 42 -1.13 0.88 -0.91
N PHE A 43 -1.80 -0.27 -1.01
CA PHE A 43 -1.18 -1.57 -0.75
C PHE A 43 -0.14 -1.94 -1.83
N GLN A 44 -0.44 -1.70 -3.09
CA GLN A 44 0.49 -1.98 -4.18
C GLN A 44 1.72 -1.05 -4.11
N THR A 45 1.52 0.25 -3.93
CA THR A 45 2.65 1.19 -3.77
C THR A 45 3.48 0.84 -2.52
N PHE A 46 2.82 0.43 -1.43
CA PHE A 46 3.50 -0.01 -0.23
C PHE A 46 4.39 -1.22 -0.52
N LEU A 47 3.84 -2.29 -1.10
CA LEU A 47 4.53 -3.55 -1.33
C LEU A 47 5.67 -3.44 -2.34
N PHE A 48 5.41 -2.79 -3.47
CA PHE A 48 6.32 -2.83 -4.62
C PHE A 48 7.35 -1.69 -4.63
N TYR A 49 7.04 -0.57 -3.97
CA TYR A 49 7.94 0.59 -3.94
C TYR A 49 8.45 0.92 -2.54
N GLN A 50 7.55 1.07 -1.56
CA GLN A 50 7.93 1.59 -0.24
C GLN A 50 8.72 0.57 0.58
N VAL A 51 8.41 -0.73 0.48
CA VAL A 51 9.19 -1.79 1.16
C VAL A 51 10.65 -1.73 0.72
N LYS A 52 10.93 -1.65 -0.60
CA LYS A 52 12.30 -1.54 -1.11
C LYS A 52 13.02 -0.35 -0.48
N LEU A 53 12.39 0.83 -0.54
CA LEU A 53 12.94 2.07 0.02
C LEU A 53 13.20 1.98 1.54
N LEU A 54 12.27 1.42 2.30
CA LEU A 54 12.38 1.35 3.75
C LEU A 54 13.47 0.37 4.19
N VAL A 55 13.61 -0.75 3.49
CA VAL A 55 14.65 -1.75 3.78
C VAL A 55 16.04 -1.20 3.44
N THR A 56 16.22 -0.51 2.31
CA THR A 56 17.51 0.11 1.97
C THR A 56 17.92 1.19 2.96
N HIS A 57 16.95 1.88 3.57
CA HIS A 57 17.18 2.81 4.69
C HIS A 57 17.16 2.15 6.08
N LEU A 58 17.24 0.82 6.15
CA LEU A 58 17.33 0.03 7.39
C LEU A 58 16.21 0.35 8.41
N GLN A 59 15.01 0.70 7.94
CA GLN A 59 13.87 0.99 8.80
C GLN A 59 13.28 -0.30 9.37
N ASP A 60 13.13 -0.38 10.69
CA ASP A 60 12.60 -1.56 11.36
C ASP A 60 11.07 -1.71 11.19
N GLN A 61 10.48 -2.73 11.83
CA GLN A 61 9.03 -2.99 11.79
C GLN A 61 8.19 -1.81 12.32
N GLN A 62 8.72 -1.05 13.28
CA GLN A 62 8.02 0.14 13.78
C GLN A 62 8.08 1.28 12.76
N GLY A 63 9.24 1.53 12.15
CA GLY A 63 9.41 2.48 11.06
C GLY A 63 8.48 2.18 9.88
N LEU A 64 8.37 0.89 9.51
CA LEU A 64 7.45 0.41 8.49
C LEU A 64 5.99 0.77 8.79
N LYS A 65 5.53 0.50 10.03
CA LYS A 65 4.17 0.83 10.46
C LYS A 65 3.90 2.34 10.47
N ARG A 66 4.85 3.14 10.95
CA ARG A 66 4.74 4.61 10.93
C ARG A 66 4.67 5.14 9.50
N HIS A 67 5.46 4.59 8.59
CA HIS A 67 5.40 4.97 7.18
C HIS A 67 4.05 4.63 6.56
N LEU A 68 3.57 3.40 6.73
CA LEU A 68 2.27 2.97 6.22
C LEU A 68 1.13 3.82 6.79
N GLN A 69 1.17 4.13 8.09
CA GLN A 69 0.19 5.02 8.71
C GLN A 69 0.21 6.42 8.09
N LYS A 70 1.40 7.01 7.89
CA LYS A 70 1.53 8.31 7.24
C LYS A 70 0.92 8.30 5.84
N ARG A 71 1.22 7.28 5.04
CA ARG A 71 0.68 7.12 3.68
C ARG A 71 -0.83 6.93 3.65
N PHE A 72 -1.37 6.16 4.60
CA PHE A 72 -2.81 6.01 4.78
C PHE A 72 -3.45 7.37 5.12
N GLU A 73 -2.88 8.14 6.04
CA GLU A 73 -3.37 9.47 6.44
C GLU A 73 -3.24 10.51 5.32
N GLU A 74 -2.26 10.39 4.43
CA GLU A 74 -2.13 11.21 3.21
C GLU A 74 -3.26 10.96 2.21
N LEU A 75 -3.66 9.70 2.01
CA LEU A 75 -4.74 9.32 1.08
C LEU A 75 -6.14 9.53 1.67
N PHE A 76 -6.25 9.33 2.98
CA PHE A 76 -7.47 9.40 3.77
C PHE A 76 -7.22 10.30 4.99
N PRO A 77 -7.55 11.59 4.89
CA PRO A 77 -7.38 12.52 6.00
C PRO A 77 -8.11 12.06 7.26
N LYS A 78 -7.45 12.18 8.42
CA LYS A 78 -7.98 11.72 9.72
C LYS A 78 -9.42 12.15 10.01
N TYR A 79 -9.79 13.39 9.66
CA TYR A 79 -11.13 13.91 9.94
C TYR A 79 -12.26 13.07 9.30
N ALA A 80 -11.97 12.33 8.23
CA ALA A 80 -12.98 11.56 7.50
C ALA A 80 -13.33 10.22 8.17
N TRP A 81 -12.44 9.65 8.99
CA TRP A 81 -12.60 8.30 9.56
C TRP A 81 -12.28 8.21 11.06
N LYS A 82 -11.83 9.30 11.70
CA LYS A 82 -11.43 9.34 13.13
C LYS A 82 -12.54 8.96 14.13
N GLU A 83 -13.78 8.84 13.71
CA GLU A 83 -14.90 8.43 14.57
C GLU A 83 -15.49 7.08 14.15
N GLN A 84 -14.93 6.45 13.11
CA GLN A 84 -15.39 5.18 12.57
C GLN A 84 -14.59 4.00 13.14
N VAL A 85 -15.31 2.91 13.40
CA VAL A 85 -14.73 1.57 13.57
C VAL A 85 -14.77 0.90 12.21
N PHE A 86 -13.63 0.43 11.72
CA PHE A 86 -13.51 -0.12 10.38
C PHE A 86 -12.43 -1.18 10.30
N LYS A 87 -12.50 -1.99 9.26
CA LYS A 87 -11.53 -3.03 8.97
C LYS A 87 -11.29 -3.09 7.47
N ILE A 88 -10.02 -3.13 7.09
CA ILE A 88 -9.58 -3.28 5.70
C ILE A 88 -8.59 -4.43 5.67
N VAL A 89 -8.86 -5.42 4.84
CA VAL A 89 -7.98 -6.57 4.62
C VAL A 89 -7.56 -6.60 3.17
N TYR A 90 -6.25 -6.60 2.93
CA TYR A 90 -5.69 -6.82 1.61
C TYR A 90 -4.92 -8.13 1.61
N ARG A 91 -5.24 -9.01 0.67
CA ARG A 91 -4.62 -10.32 0.51
C ARG A 91 -3.83 -10.35 -0.78
N LEU A 92 -2.62 -10.90 -0.72
CA LEU A 92 -1.78 -11.16 -1.88
C LEU A 92 -1.12 -12.52 -1.68
N ASP A 93 -1.61 -13.54 -2.38
CA ASP A 93 -1.20 -14.93 -2.20
C ASP A 93 -1.32 -15.35 -0.72
N ASP A 94 -0.24 -15.82 -0.11
CA ASP A 94 -0.19 -16.22 1.30
C ASP A 94 -0.01 -15.04 2.27
N MET A 95 -0.07 -13.81 1.76
CA MET A 95 0.15 -12.60 2.52
C MET A 95 -1.18 -11.93 2.87
N ASN A 96 -1.28 -11.48 4.11
CA ASN A 96 -2.44 -10.75 4.60
C ASN A 96 -1.98 -9.46 5.25
N PHE A 97 -2.59 -8.35 4.86
CA PHE A 97 -2.40 -7.02 5.42
C PHE A 97 -3.72 -6.54 6.01
N LEU A 98 -3.68 -6.05 7.23
CA LEU A 98 -4.84 -5.63 8.00
C LEU A 98 -4.63 -4.20 8.48
N ILE A 99 -5.56 -3.32 8.13
CA ILE A 99 -5.74 -2.01 8.75
C ILE A 99 -7.04 -2.08 9.53
N GLU A 100 -6.95 -2.00 10.84
CA GLU A 100 -8.11 -2.10 11.72
C GLU A 100 -8.18 -0.90 12.65
N ARG A 101 -9.38 -0.35 12.78
CA ARG A 101 -9.67 0.70 13.74
C ARG A 101 -10.80 0.27 14.65
N TYR A 102 -10.51 0.21 15.94
CA TYR A 102 -11.44 -0.28 16.96
C TYR A 102 -11.46 0.64 18.19
N LYS A 103 -12.49 0.52 19.02
CA LYS A 103 -12.53 1.12 20.36
C LYS A 103 -11.92 0.14 21.33
N ASP A 104 -10.93 0.58 22.10
CA ASP A 104 -10.38 -0.24 23.17
C ASP A 104 -11.33 -0.31 24.38
N LYS A 105 -10.93 -1.08 25.41
CA LYS A 105 -11.70 -1.22 26.65
C LYS A 105 -11.93 0.12 27.38
N SER A 106 -11.07 1.11 27.12
CA SER A 106 -11.16 2.45 27.69
C SER A 106 -12.03 3.40 26.85
N GLY A 107 -12.59 2.93 25.74
CA GLY A 107 -13.44 3.72 24.84
C GLY A 107 -12.67 4.58 23.84
N TYR A 108 -11.33 4.57 23.88
CA TYR A 108 -10.50 5.32 22.94
C TYR A 108 -10.36 4.57 21.63
N PHE A 109 -10.37 5.32 20.54
CA PHE A 109 -10.13 4.73 19.24
C PHE A 109 -8.64 4.47 19.01
N LYS A 110 -8.32 3.25 18.58
CA LYS A 110 -6.98 2.83 18.18
C LYS A 110 -6.98 2.40 16.72
N LEU A 111 -5.93 2.79 16.00
CA LEU A 111 -5.64 2.33 14.63
C LEU A 111 -4.46 1.37 14.69
N GLN A 112 -4.62 0.19 14.10
CA GLN A 112 -3.63 -0.86 14.10
C GLN A 112 -3.34 -1.33 12.68
N PHE A 113 -2.06 -1.47 12.39
CA PHE A 113 -1.54 -2.06 11.16
C PHE A 113 -0.89 -3.40 11.50
N THR A 114 -1.41 -4.47 10.91
CA THR A 114 -0.92 -5.83 11.09
C THR A 114 -0.68 -6.47 9.73
N TYR A 115 0.27 -7.37 9.66
CA TYR A 115 0.57 -8.17 8.47
C TYR A 115 1.00 -9.57 8.87
N SER A 116 0.93 -10.50 7.92
CA SER A 116 1.23 -11.92 8.14
C SER A 116 2.66 -12.14 8.65
N ASP A 117 2.86 -13.23 9.39
CA ASP A 117 4.18 -13.57 9.93
C ASP A 117 5.19 -13.92 8.84
N ASN A 118 4.73 -14.41 7.69
CA ASN A 118 5.57 -14.61 6.52
C ASN A 118 6.22 -13.28 6.08
N PHE A 119 5.43 -12.22 5.93
CA PHE A 119 5.95 -10.90 5.59
C PHE A 119 6.90 -10.34 6.64
N LYS A 120 6.59 -10.51 7.94
CA LYS A 120 7.48 -10.09 9.04
C LYS A 120 8.85 -10.75 8.94
N LYS A 121 8.85 -12.06 8.71
CA LYS A 121 10.08 -12.86 8.58
C LYS A 121 10.89 -12.39 7.38
N PHE A 122 10.24 -12.23 6.22
CA PHE A 122 10.83 -11.66 5.03
C PHE A 122 11.50 -10.31 5.31
N TYR A 123 10.72 -9.32 5.74
CA TYR A 123 11.19 -7.95 5.97
C TYR A 123 12.39 -7.90 6.94
N ASN A 124 12.31 -8.64 8.05
CA ASN A 124 13.40 -8.70 9.04
C ASN A 124 14.65 -9.38 8.47
N THR A 125 14.50 -10.40 7.63
CA THR A 125 15.62 -11.15 7.05
C THR A 125 16.33 -10.30 6.02
N THR A 126 15.57 -9.60 5.16
CA THR A 126 16.12 -8.67 4.18
C THR A 126 16.90 -7.55 4.87
N ILE A 127 16.35 -6.92 5.92
CA ILE A 127 17.07 -5.89 6.69
C ILE A 127 18.35 -6.44 7.30
N ARG A 128 18.33 -7.66 7.85
CA ARG A 128 19.54 -8.29 8.41
C ARG A 128 20.62 -8.46 7.34
N GLN A 129 20.26 -8.94 6.15
CA GLN A 129 21.22 -9.08 5.04
C GLN A 129 21.77 -7.73 4.58
N VAL A 130 20.90 -6.74 4.38
CA VAL A 130 21.27 -5.38 3.97
C VAL A 130 22.17 -4.72 5.03
N SER A 131 21.86 -4.89 6.32
CA SER A 131 22.69 -4.36 7.41
C SER A 131 24.08 -5.01 7.48
N LYS A 132 24.24 -6.27 7.07
CA LYS A 132 25.55 -6.91 6.95
C LYS A 132 26.36 -6.28 5.83
N ILE A 133 25.74 -6.06 4.66
CA ILE A 133 26.38 -5.38 3.53
C ILE A 133 26.85 -3.97 3.93
N ALA A 134 25.97 -3.21 4.59
CA ALA A 134 26.29 -1.87 5.07
C ALA A 134 27.45 -1.83 6.07
N LYS A 135 27.65 -2.89 6.86
CA LYS A 135 28.75 -3.00 7.84
C LYS A 135 30.04 -3.61 7.28
N SER A 136 29.97 -4.31 6.14
CA SER A 136 31.03 -5.21 5.67
C SER A 136 32.15 -4.52 4.87
N ASN A 137 32.05 -3.25 4.49
CA ASN A 137 32.87 -2.72 3.39
C ASN A 137 33.66 -1.43 3.69
N ASN A 138 34.96 -1.48 3.39
CA ASN A 138 35.88 -0.34 3.20
C ASN A 138 35.71 0.36 1.83
N LYS A 139 34.54 0.23 1.17
CA LYS A 139 34.31 0.71 -0.21
C LYS A 139 33.73 2.12 -0.25
N VAL A 140 33.81 2.76 -1.43
CA VAL A 140 33.14 4.04 -1.74
C VAL A 140 31.63 3.88 -1.55
N THR A 141 30.96 4.92 -1.03
CA THR A 141 29.54 4.90 -0.65
C THR A 141 28.59 4.44 -1.76
N GLN A 142 28.91 4.73 -3.03
CA GLN A 142 28.05 4.45 -4.18
C GLN A 142 27.94 2.94 -4.50
N ASP A 143 29.02 2.18 -4.36
CA ASP A 143 29.02 0.72 -4.57
C ASP A 143 28.18 0.00 -3.51
N ILE A 144 28.23 0.50 -2.26
CA ILE A 144 27.46 -0.05 -1.15
C ILE A 144 25.95 0.11 -1.40
N TYR A 145 25.51 1.27 -1.91
CA TYR A 145 24.12 1.48 -2.27
C TYR A 145 23.66 0.57 -3.42
N SER A 146 24.52 0.27 -4.40
CA SER A 146 24.21 -0.69 -5.46
C SER A 146 24.01 -2.10 -4.88
N ASP A 147 25.00 -2.58 -4.10
CA ASP A 147 24.96 -3.91 -3.48
C ASP A 147 23.72 -4.10 -2.58
N MET A 148 23.36 -3.06 -1.82
CA MET A 148 22.14 -3.06 -0.99
C MET A 148 20.88 -3.12 -1.86
N ASN A 149 20.79 -2.33 -2.93
CA ASN A 149 19.65 -2.33 -3.82
C ASN A 149 19.46 -3.68 -4.52
N ASP A 150 20.55 -4.30 -4.97
CA ASP A 150 20.52 -5.60 -5.64
C ASP A 150 20.10 -6.71 -4.67
N CYS A 151 20.63 -6.69 -3.44
CA CYS A 151 20.20 -7.58 -2.38
C CYS A 151 18.69 -7.45 -2.09
N VAL A 152 18.18 -6.23 -2.00
CA VAL A 152 16.75 -6.00 -1.76
C VAL A 152 15.91 -6.46 -2.94
N ALA A 153 16.31 -6.10 -4.17
CA ALA A 153 15.61 -6.49 -5.39
C ALA A 153 15.52 -8.01 -5.53
N LYS A 154 16.63 -8.73 -5.29
CA LYS A 154 16.67 -10.18 -5.30
C LYS A 154 15.75 -10.80 -4.24
N ASN A 155 15.85 -10.36 -2.99
CA ASN A 155 15.00 -10.88 -1.92
C ASN A 155 13.51 -10.65 -2.23
N ILE A 156 13.17 -9.48 -2.78
CA ILE A 156 11.81 -9.17 -3.21
C ILE A 156 11.37 -10.12 -4.33
N ALA A 157 12.18 -10.31 -5.37
CA ALA A 157 11.87 -11.22 -6.48
C ALA A 157 11.68 -12.67 -5.98
N ASP A 158 12.58 -13.16 -5.13
CA ASP A 158 12.52 -14.49 -4.52
C ASP A 158 11.25 -14.65 -3.67
N PHE A 159 10.88 -13.62 -2.91
CA PHE A 159 9.74 -13.67 -2.00
C PHE A 159 8.39 -13.61 -2.73
N PHE A 160 8.32 -12.85 -3.83
CA PHE A 160 7.09 -12.68 -4.60
C PHE A 160 7.01 -13.61 -5.84
N GLN A 161 7.92 -14.58 -6.01
CA GLN A 161 7.93 -15.66 -7.03
C GLN A 161 7.38 -15.22 -8.41
N ASP A 162 8.21 -14.64 -9.28
CA ASP A 162 7.87 -14.21 -10.65
C ASP A 162 6.82 -13.09 -10.80
N ASN A 163 6.41 -12.43 -9.70
CA ASN A 163 5.71 -11.15 -9.79
C ASN A 163 6.58 -9.99 -10.30
N GLU A 164 7.72 -10.26 -10.95
CA GLU A 164 8.56 -9.29 -11.68
C GLU A 164 7.73 -8.39 -12.61
N LYS A 165 6.65 -8.92 -13.20
CA LYS A 165 5.72 -8.15 -14.04
C LYS A 165 4.90 -7.10 -13.27
N ILE A 166 4.72 -7.24 -11.96
CA ILE A 166 3.99 -6.28 -11.12
C ILE A 166 4.91 -5.14 -10.64
N PHE A 167 6.23 -5.37 -10.54
CA PHE A 167 7.19 -4.33 -10.12
C PHE A 167 7.33 -3.16 -11.11
N SER A 168 6.80 -3.32 -12.32
CA SER A 168 6.83 -2.29 -13.38
C SER A 168 5.46 -1.68 -13.68
N THR A 169 4.36 -2.13 -13.06
CA THR A 169 3.04 -1.65 -13.50
C THR A 169 2.73 -0.29 -12.90
N LYS A 170 2.87 0.72 -13.76
CA LYS A 170 2.37 2.06 -13.52
C LYS A 170 0.85 1.96 -13.40
N ILE A 171 0.33 2.00 -12.17
CA ILE A 171 -1.11 2.07 -11.91
C ILE A 171 -1.65 3.30 -12.65
N LEU A 172 -2.34 3.07 -13.77
CA LEU A 172 -2.89 4.15 -14.57
C LEU A 172 -4.29 4.47 -14.06
N PHE A 173 -4.38 5.55 -13.30
CA PHE A 173 -5.66 6.13 -12.93
C PHE A 173 -6.14 7.07 -14.04
N VAL A 174 -7.20 6.67 -14.75
CA VAL A 174 -7.89 7.55 -15.70
C VAL A 174 -9.10 8.15 -15.00
N PRO A 175 -9.10 9.46 -14.68
CA PRO A 175 -10.30 10.12 -14.18
C PRO A 175 -11.35 10.21 -15.30
N ALA A 176 -12.64 10.32 -14.96
CA ALA A 176 -13.62 10.73 -15.97
C ALA A 176 -13.31 12.14 -16.48
N SER A 177 -13.78 12.47 -17.68
CA SER A 177 -13.48 13.70 -18.43
C SER A 177 -13.55 15.00 -17.61
N ARG A 178 -14.55 15.15 -16.71
CA ARG A 178 -14.69 16.36 -15.87
C ARG A 178 -13.61 16.50 -14.79
N THR A 179 -13.05 15.38 -14.35
CA THR A 179 -12.08 15.28 -13.26
C THR A 179 -10.64 15.50 -13.79
N LEU A 180 -10.40 15.26 -15.08
CA LEU A 180 -9.14 15.59 -15.77
C LEU A 180 -8.81 17.09 -15.73
N PHE A 181 -9.82 17.96 -15.86
CA PHE A 181 -9.62 19.41 -15.77
C PHE A 181 -9.15 19.85 -14.37
N VAL A 182 -9.66 19.24 -13.30
CA VAL A 182 -9.29 19.58 -11.92
C VAL A 182 -7.86 19.14 -11.57
N LYS A 183 -7.37 18.03 -12.15
CA LYS A 183 -5.98 17.56 -11.97
C LYS A 183 -4.96 18.62 -12.40
N TYR A 184 -5.21 19.34 -13.50
CA TYR A 184 -4.33 20.41 -13.98
C TYR A 184 -4.20 21.58 -12.99
N PHE A 185 -5.25 21.84 -12.18
CA PHE A 185 -5.25 22.97 -11.24
C PHE A 185 -4.89 22.60 -9.80
N THR A 186 -5.00 21.33 -9.40
CA THR A 186 -4.92 20.94 -7.98
C THR A 186 -3.75 20.02 -7.62
N ASN A 187 -2.95 19.55 -8.61
CA ASN A 187 -1.90 18.53 -8.41
C ASN A 187 -2.35 17.27 -7.64
N ASN A 188 -3.66 17.03 -7.56
CA ASN A 188 -4.25 15.96 -6.78
C ASN A 188 -4.81 14.88 -7.71
N ILE A 189 -4.37 13.64 -7.52
CA ILE A 189 -4.70 12.52 -8.42
C ILE A 189 -6.17 12.08 -8.25
N PHE A 190 -6.81 12.43 -7.12
CA PHE A 190 -8.20 12.07 -6.83
C PHE A 190 -9.07 13.31 -6.52
N PRO A 191 -9.57 14.03 -7.54
CA PRO A 191 -10.55 15.10 -7.33
C PRO A 191 -11.96 14.54 -7.05
N PHE A 192 -12.77 15.34 -6.36
CA PHE A 192 -14.06 14.97 -5.73
C PHE A 192 -15.26 14.69 -6.69
N TRP A 193 -15.05 14.50 -8.01
CA TRP A 193 -16.16 14.47 -9.01
C TRP A 193 -16.18 13.19 -9.87
N PRO A 194 -17.15 12.98 -10.80
CA PRO A 194 -17.58 11.63 -11.18
C PRO A 194 -16.42 10.83 -11.79
N ILE A 195 -16.26 9.57 -11.41
CA ILE A 195 -15.11 8.76 -11.83
C ILE A 195 -15.63 7.43 -12.38
N ILE A 196 -15.53 7.26 -13.70
CA ILE A 196 -15.34 5.95 -14.31
C ILE A 196 -13.91 5.59 -13.99
N LEU A 197 -13.73 4.50 -13.26
CA LEU A 197 -12.44 4.14 -12.71
C LEU A 197 -11.97 2.84 -13.34
N ILE A 198 -11.12 3.00 -14.34
CA ILE A 198 -10.42 1.88 -14.96
C ILE A 198 -9.12 1.71 -14.17
N LEU A 199 -8.99 0.62 -13.42
CA LEU A 199 -7.71 0.16 -12.89
C LEU A 199 -7.10 -0.80 -13.91
N ILE A 200 -6.11 -0.31 -14.66
CA ILE A 200 -5.18 -1.17 -15.38
C ILE A 200 -4.04 -1.45 -14.41
N LEU A 201 -3.88 -2.72 -14.04
CA LEU A 201 -2.84 -3.23 -13.15
C LEU A 201 -1.71 -3.91 -13.91
#